data_AF-A0A8C8IP14-F1
#
_entry.id   AF-A0A8C8IP14-F1
#
_cell.length_a   1.000
_cell.length_b   1.000
_cell.length_c   1.000
_cell.angle_alpha   90.00
_cell.angle_beta   90.00
_cell.angle_gamma   90.00
#
_symmetry.space_group_name_H-M   'P 1'
#
loop_
_entity.id
_entity.type
_entity.pdbx_description
1 polymer ?
#
loop_
_entity_poly.entity_id
_entity_poly.type
_entity_poly.pdbx_seq_one_letter_code
_entity_poly.pdbx_strand_id
1 'polypeptide(L)'
;MESNCVASLKRLSLAAENQPISVRVTTMDAELEFAIQANTTGKQLFDQVVKTIGLREVWFFGLQYQDTKGFSTWLKLNKKVTAQDVRKESPLLFKFRAKFFPEDVSEELIQEATQRLFFLQVKEGILNDDIYCPPETAVLLASYAVQAKYADYNKEIHLPGYLSSEKLLPQRVLDQHKLNKEQWEERIQVWHEEHKGMLREDSMMEYLKIAQDLEMYGVNYFSIKNKKGSELWLGVDALGLNIYEQNDKMTPKIGFPWSEIRNISFNDKKFVIKPIDKKAPDFVFYAPRLRINKRILALCMGNHELYMRRRKPDTIEVQQMKAQAREEKNHKKMERALLENEKKKRELAEKEKEKIEKEKEELMERLKQIEEQTKKAQQELEEQTRRALELEQERKRAQEEAERLEKERRMAEEAKTALLQQSENQMKNQEHLATELAELTSKISLLEDAKQKKEDEATQWQQKACMVQEDLEKTKEELNSKIMASHIQEPMQAENEHDENDETSDQASAEFTGGISYKDRSEEERMTEAEKNERVQQHLLALSSELAIARDETKKTANDIIHADNVKAGRDKYKTLRQIRSGNTKQRIDEFECM
;
A
#
# COMPACT_ATOMS: atom_id res chain seq x y z
N MET A 1 -1.00 50.78 -64.93
CA MET A 1 -1.67 49.71 -64.16
C MET A 1 -0.69 48.91 -63.30
N GLU A 2 0.52 48.63 -63.79
CA GLU A 2 1.52 47.73 -63.15
C GLU A 2 1.79 47.99 -61.66
N SER A 3 1.86 49.26 -61.23
CA SER A 3 2.11 49.60 -59.81
C SER A 3 1.09 49.00 -58.84
N ASN A 4 -0.17 48.83 -59.26
CA ASN A 4 -1.19 48.16 -58.43
C ASN A 4 -1.00 46.63 -58.41
N CYS A 5 -0.50 46.04 -59.50
CA CYS A 5 -0.20 44.62 -59.57
C CYS A 5 0.98 44.27 -58.65
N VAL A 6 2.06 45.06 -58.67
CA VAL A 6 3.21 44.91 -57.76
C VAL A 6 2.80 45.11 -56.29
N ALA A 7 1.94 46.09 -56.00
CA ALA A 7 1.40 46.29 -54.65
C ALA A 7 0.51 45.12 -54.19
N SER A 8 -0.32 44.56 -55.07
CA SER A 8 -1.17 43.41 -54.76
C SER A 8 -0.36 42.13 -54.56
N LEU A 9 0.68 41.89 -55.38
CA LEU A 9 1.59 40.76 -55.22
C LEU A 9 2.38 40.85 -53.90
N LYS A 10 2.84 42.04 -53.50
CA LYS A 10 3.44 42.25 -52.16
C LYS A 10 2.45 42.02 -51.01
N ARG A 11 1.18 42.42 -51.16
CA ARG A 11 0.14 42.12 -50.15
C ARG A 11 -0.14 40.62 -50.06
N LEU A 12 -0.15 39.90 -51.18
CA LEU A 12 -0.32 38.45 -51.22
C LEU A 12 0.88 37.70 -50.62
N SER A 13 2.12 38.15 -50.86
CA SER A 13 3.30 37.54 -50.21
C SER A 13 3.31 37.80 -48.69
N LEU A 14 2.99 39.02 -48.25
CA LEU A 14 2.86 39.34 -46.83
C LEU A 14 1.70 38.59 -46.14
N ALA A 15 0.61 38.32 -46.86
CA ALA A 15 -0.47 37.46 -46.36
C ALA A 15 -0.04 36.00 -46.22
N ALA A 16 0.79 35.49 -47.15
CA ALA A 16 1.36 34.14 -47.06
C ALA A 16 2.42 34.00 -45.95
N GLU A 17 3.23 35.03 -45.69
CA GLU A 17 4.18 35.05 -44.57
C GLU A 17 3.50 35.10 -43.19
N ASN A 18 2.24 35.53 -43.12
CA ASN A 18 1.43 35.63 -41.90
C ASN A 18 0.47 34.45 -41.68
N GLN A 19 0.51 33.39 -42.49
CA GLN A 19 -0.33 32.21 -42.23
C GLN A 19 0.20 31.41 -41.02
N PRO A 20 -0.66 31.05 -40.05
CA PRO A 20 -0.28 30.21 -38.92
C PRO A 20 0.08 28.79 -39.40
N ILE A 21 1.23 28.30 -38.96
CA ILE A 21 1.73 26.96 -39.26
C ILE A 21 1.33 26.03 -38.12
N SER A 22 0.53 25.00 -38.41
CA SER A 22 0.14 24.00 -37.41
C SER A 22 1.32 23.10 -37.04
N VAL A 23 1.49 22.82 -35.75
CA VAL A 23 2.58 22.02 -35.17
C VAL A 23 2.01 21.05 -34.16
N ARG A 24 2.50 19.80 -34.18
CA ARG A 24 2.26 18.79 -33.15
C ARG A 24 3.58 18.44 -32.48
N VAL A 25 3.58 18.43 -31.15
CA VAL A 25 4.70 17.96 -30.33
C VAL A 25 4.25 16.82 -29.44
N THR A 26 4.79 15.62 -29.68
CA THR A 26 4.53 14.42 -28.88
C THR A 26 5.62 14.26 -27.81
N THR A 27 5.26 14.25 -26.52
CA THR A 27 6.18 13.91 -25.41
C THR A 27 6.29 12.37 -25.29
N MET A 28 6.51 11.83 -24.09
CA MET A 28 6.32 10.39 -23.83
C MET A 28 4.87 10.04 -23.47
N ASP A 29 4.05 11.02 -23.13
CA ASP A 29 2.78 10.86 -22.39
C ASP A 29 1.68 11.87 -22.75
N ALA A 30 1.95 12.82 -23.64
CA ALA A 30 1.03 13.84 -24.13
C ALA A 30 1.30 14.20 -25.61
N GLU A 31 0.26 14.66 -26.31
CA GLU A 31 0.40 15.35 -27.60
C GLU A 31 -0.05 16.81 -27.43
N LEU A 32 0.77 17.75 -27.88
CA LEU A 32 0.47 19.18 -27.87
C LEU A 32 0.30 19.67 -29.30
N GLU A 33 -0.89 20.19 -29.66
CA GLU A 33 -1.13 20.84 -30.96
C GLU A 33 -1.35 22.35 -30.78
N PHE A 34 -0.66 23.14 -31.61
CA PHE A 34 -0.80 24.60 -31.63
C PHE A 34 -0.25 25.20 -32.93
N ALA A 35 -0.56 26.47 -33.17
CA ALA A 35 -0.02 27.24 -34.29
C ALA A 35 1.26 27.99 -33.90
N ILE A 36 2.25 28.02 -34.81
CA ILE A 36 3.40 28.92 -34.76
C ILE A 36 3.36 29.92 -35.93
N GLN A 37 4.16 30.98 -35.84
CA GLN A 37 4.33 31.95 -36.91
C GLN A 37 5.51 31.54 -37.83
N ALA A 38 5.51 31.98 -39.08
CA ALA A 38 6.59 31.66 -40.02
C ALA A 38 7.99 32.17 -39.59
N ASN A 39 8.02 33.13 -38.66
CA ASN A 39 9.22 33.68 -38.05
C ASN A 39 9.66 32.98 -36.73
N THR A 40 8.85 32.09 -36.16
CA THR A 40 9.10 31.44 -34.86
C THR A 40 10.42 30.67 -34.85
N THR A 41 11.22 30.91 -33.82
CA THR A 41 12.49 30.22 -33.55
C THR A 41 12.30 28.88 -32.85
N GLY A 42 13.28 27.99 -32.98
CA GLY A 42 13.29 26.72 -32.25
C GLY A 42 13.29 26.92 -30.72
N LYS A 43 13.88 28.01 -30.22
CA LYS A 43 13.82 28.38 -28.79
C LYS A 43 12.39 28.70 -28.38
N GLN A 44 11.66 29.52 -29.14
CA GLN A 44 10.26 29.85 -28.84
C GLN A 44 9.35 28.61 -28.88
N LEU A 45 9.51 27.73 -29.89
CA LEU A 45 8.76 26.47 -29.95
C LEU A 45 9.07 25.55 -28.76
N PHE A 46 10.35 25.42 -28.41
CA PHE A 46 10.78 24.63 -27.26
C PHE A 46 10.28 25.21 -25.92
N ASP A 47 10.39 26.53 -25.74
CA ASP A 47 9.95 27.25 -24.53
C ASP A 47 8.44 27.14 -24.32
N GLN A 48 7.66 27.12 -25.41
CA GLN A 48 6.22 26.87 -25.34
C GLN A 48 5.93 25.44 -24.84
N VAL A 49 6.62 24.43 -25.38
CA VAL A 49 6.45 23.03 -24.96
C VAL A 49 6.78 22.84 -23.48
N VAL A 50 7.96 23.25 -23.03
CA VAL A 50 8.41 22.99 -21.64
C VAL A 50 7.54 23.72 -20.61
N LYS A 51 7.05 24.93 -20.92
CA LYS A 51 6.07 25.64 -20.08
C LYS A 51 4.72 24.94 -20.00
N THR A 52 4.24 24.34 -21.09
CA THR A 52 2.96 23.60 -21.10
C THR A 52 3.03 22.33 -20.24
N ILE A 53 4.21 21.73 -20.05
CA ILE A 53 4.41 20.53 -19.22
C ILE A 53 5.06 20.79 -17.85
N GLY A 54 5.28 22.06 -17.46
CA GLY A 54 5.87 22.43 -16.16
C GLY A 54 7.36 22.10 -15.99
N LEU A 55 8.09 21.83 -17.06
CA LEU A 55 9.48 21.35 -17.01
C LEU A 55 10.49 22.52 -17.03
N ARG A 56 11.41 22.50 -16.06
CA ARG A 56 12.47 23.49 -15.85
C ARG A 56 13.87 22.95 -16.18
N GLU A 57 14.10 21.64 -16.07
CA GLU A 57 15.37 20.94 -16.36
C GLU A 57 15.66 20.82 -17.87
N VAL A 58 15.51 21.92 -18.59
CA VAL A 58 15.49 22.02 -20.05
C VAL A 58 16.77 21.51 -20.73
N TRP A 59 17.88 21.49 -20.01
CA TRP A 59 19.22 21.14 -20.52
C TRP A 59 19.34 19.68 -20.97
N PHE A 60 18.50 18.78 -20.45
CA PHE A 60 18.48 17.38 -20.91
C PHE A 60 17.76 17.20 -22.26
N PHE A 61 16.82 18.07 -22.61
CA PHE A 61 15.80 17.80 -23.63
C PHE A 61 16.05 18.46 -24.99
N GLY A 62 15.32 18.00 -26.00
CA GLY A 62 15.27 18.62 -27.32
C GLY A 62 14.00 18.25 -28.09
N LEU A 63 13.80 18.96 -29.20
CA LEU A 63 12.78 18.62 -30.19
C LEU A 63 13.42 17.88 -31.36
N GLN A 64 12.92 16.69 -31.67
CA GLN A 64 13.38 15.83 -32.75
C GLN A 64 12.35 15.79 -33.88
N TYR A 65 12.77 15.85 -35.14
CA TYR A 65 11.90 15.82 -36.33
C TYR A 65 12.53 14.97 -37.45
N GLN A 66 11.73 14.55 -38.44
CA GLN A 66 12.24 14.06 -39.71
C GLN A 66 12.47 15.22 -40.68
N ASP A 67 13.64 15.27 -41.32
CA ASP A 67 13.88 16.21 -42.41
C ASP A 67 13.19 15.77 -43.71
N THR A 68 13.24 16.60 -44.76
CA THR A 68 12.71 16.28 -46.10
C THR A 68 13.33 15.03 -46.76
N LYS A 69 14.37 14.44 -46.15
CA LYS A 69 15.07 13.24 -46.61
C LYS A 69 14.87 12.05 -45.66
N GLY A 70 13.91 12.14 -44.73
CA GLY A 70 13.53 11.06 -43.79
C GLY A 70 14.47 10.86 -42.60
N PHE A 71 15.49 11.70 -42.42
CA PHE A 71 16.47 11.53 -41.33
C PHE A 71 16.03 12.24 -40.05
N SER A 72 16.01 11.49 -38.94
CA SER A 72 15.85 12.04 -37.59
C SER A 72 16.93 13.09 -37.27
N THR A 73 16.48 14.25 -36.79
CA THR A 73 17.28 15.46 -36.61
C THR A 73 16.81 16.26 -35.39
N TRP A 74 17.73 16.84 -34.61
CA TRP A 74 17.41 17.74 -33.51
C TRP A 74 17.24 19.19 -33.99
N LEU A 75 16.21 19.87 -33.50
CA LEU A 75 15.90 21.27 -33.78
C LEU A 75 16.93 22.19 -33.13
N LYS A 76 17.42 23.18 -33.89
CA LYS A 76 18.34 24.21 -33.38
C LYS A 76 17.53 25.37 -32.83
N LEU A 77 17.71 25.64 -31.55
CA LEU A 77 16.97 26.66 -30.82
C LEU A 77 17.22 28.07 -31.41
N ASN A 78 18.45 28.35 -31.84
CA ASN A 78 18.87 29.63 -32.40
C ASN A 78 18.53 29.86 -33.91
N LYS A 79 17.59 29.10 -34.48
CA LYS A 79 17.12 29.27 -35.86
C LYS A 79 15.60 29.21 -35.97
N LYS A 80 15.02 29.88 -36.98
CA LYS A 80 13.61 29.71 -37.36
C LYS A 80 13.28 28.24 -37.58
N VAL A 81 12.10 27.77 -37.17
CA VAL A 81 11.64 26.39 -37.39
C VAL A 81 11.53 26.09 -38.89
N THR A 82 10.93 27.02 -39.63
CA THR A 82 10.77 27.01 -41.10
C THR A 82 12.09 26.93 -41.88
N ALA A 83 13.22 27.35 -41.28
CA ALA A 83 14.53 27.40 -41.92
C ALA A 83 15.42 26.17 -41.67
N GLN A 84 14.84 25.03 -41.28
CA GLN A 84 15.56 23.84 -40.82
C GLN A 84 15.25 22.54 -41.58
N ASP A 85 14.74 22.63 -42.82
CA ASP A 85 14.51 21.45 -43.70
C ASP A 85 13.56 20.40 -43.07
N VAL A 86 12.67 20.84 -42.17
CA VAL A 86 11.60 20.01 -41.56
C VAL A 86 10.69 19.48 -42.68
N ARG A 87 10.33 18.20 -42.61
CA ARG A 87 9.40 17.57 -43.54
C ARG A 87 8.07 18.34 -43.58
N LYS A 88 7.62 18.71 -44.79
CA LYS A 88 6.49 19.62 -45.01
C LYS A 88 5.15 18.90 -44.85
N GLU A 89 4.77 18.69 -43.61
CA GLU A 89 3.49 18.10 -43.21
C GLU A 89 2.63 19.13 -42.47
N SER A 90 1.34 18.85 -42.30
CA SER A 90 0.39 19.70 -41.59
C SER A 90 -0.46 18.82 -40.66
N PRO A 91 -0.22 18.82 -39.34
CA PRO A 91 0.80 19.60 -38.62
C PRO A 91 2.25 19.20 -38.95
N LEU A 92 3.21 20.11 -38.68
CA LEU A 92 4.63 19.76 -38.59
C LEU A 92 4.85 18.89 -37.34
N LEU A 93 5.49 17.72 -37.52
CA LEU A 93 5.64 16.73 -36.45
C LEU A 93 6.99 16.84 -35.72
N PHE A 94 6.95 16.98 -34.40
CA PHE A 94 8.10 16.91 -33.51
C PHE A 94 7.88 15.92 -32.37
N LYS A 95 8.95 15.26 -31.92
CA LYS A 95 9.01 14.51 -30.66
C LYS A 95 9.83 15.29 -29.64
N PHE A 96 9.26 15.57 -28.47
CA PHE A 96 10.02 16.05 -27.31
C PHE A 96 10.66 14.83 -26.61
N ARG A 97 11.98 14.82 -26.50
CA ARG A 97 12.77 13.67 -26.01
C ARG A 97 14.02 14.16 -25.28
N ALA A 98 14.48 13.39 -24.29
CA ALA A 98 15.80 13.56 -23.70
C ALA A 98 16.87 13.31 -24.79
N LYS A 99 17.77 14.28 -24.92
CA LYS A 99 18.89 14.33 -25.87
C LYS A 99 20.24 14.07 -25.19
N PHE A 100 20.32 14.43 -23.91
CA PHE A 100 21.43 14.17 -23.01
C PHE A 100 20.89 13.46 -21.77
N PHE A 101 21.75 12.68 -21.13
CA PHE A 101 21.41 11.90 -19.93
C PHE A 101 22.17 12.45 -18.71
N PRO A 102 21.67 12.23 -17.49
CA PRO A 102 22.46 12.44 -16.29
C PRO A 102 23.70 11.54 -16.27
N GLU A 103 24.71 11.91 -15.49
CA GLU A 103 25.74 10.97 -15.04
C GLU A 103 25.14 10.06 -13.96
N ASP A 104 24.49 10.60 -12.91
CA ASP A 104 23.70 9.82 -11.95
C ASP A 104 22.23 10.29 -11.86
N VAL A 105 21.29 9.36 -12.00
CA VAL A 105 19.84 9.69 -12.03
C VAL A 105 19.32 10.18 -10.68
N SER A 106 19.87 9.72 -9.55
CA SER A 106 19.40 10.11 -8.21
C SER A 106 19.84 11.52 -7.82
N GLU A 107 20.99 11.97 -8.32
CA GLU A 107 21.59 13.26 -7.95
C GLU A 107 21.21 14.42 -8.87
N GLU A 108 20.73 14.11 -10.08
CA GLU A 108 20.50 15.09 -11.15
C GLU A 108 19.06 15.27 -11.61
N LEU A 109 18.17 14.27 -11.46
CA LEU A 109 16.79 14.37 -11.97
C LEU A 109 15.86 14.90 -10.88
N ILE A 110 15.53 16.18 -10.95
CA ILE A 110 14.94 16.92 -9.83
C ILE A 110 13.41 16.81 -9.80
N GLN A 111 12.76 17.17 -10.89
CA GLN A 111 11.30 17.25 -10.98
C GLN A 111 10.69 15.90 -11.35
N GLU A 112 9.53 15.59 -10.78
CA GLU A 112 8.73 14.40 -11.13
C GLU A 112 8.40 14.34 -12.62
N ALA A 113 8.13 15.49 -13.26
CA ALA A 113 7.92 15.58 -14.71
C ALA A 113 9.15 15.14 -15.52
N THR A 114 10.36 15.53 -15.09
CA THR A 114 11.62 15.12 -15.71
C THR A 114 11.88 13.63 -15.50
N GLN A 115 11.78 13.16 -14.25
CA GLN A 115 11.95 11.75 -13.88
C GLN A 115 11.00 10.86 -14.69
N ARG A 116 9.72 11.22 -14.77
CA ARG A 116 8.68 10.52 -15.55
C ARG A 116 9.00 10.47 -17.04
N LEU A 117 9.44 11.58 -17.65
CA LEU A 117 9.81 11.58 -19.07
C LEU A 117 11.08 10.75 -19.35
N PHE A 118 12.06 10.75 -18.45
CA PHE A 118 13.22 9.85 -18.53
C PHE A 118 12.81 8.39 -18.38
N PHE A 119 12.06 8.04 -17.33
CA PHE A 119 11.53 6.69 -17.08
C PHE A 119 10.79 6.14 -18.31
N LEU A 120 9.85 6.90 -18.85
CA LEU A 120 9.08 6.47 -20.02
C LEU A 120 9.96 6.31 -21.26
N GLN A 121 10.93 7.21 -21.51
CA GLN A 121 11.82 7.11 -22.68
C GLN A 121 12.80 5.94 -22.57
N VAL A 122 13.36 5.69 -21.38
CA VAL A 122 14.26 4.56 -21.12
C VAL A 122 13.48 3.24 -21.22
N LYS A 123 12.26 3.20 -20.68
CA LYS A 123 11.35 2.06 -20.83
C LYS A 123 10.93 1.82 -22.29
N GLU A 124 10.69 2.86 -23.08
CA GLU A 124 10.47 2.75 -24.54
C GLU A 124 11.69 2.08 -25.21
N GLY A 125 12.91 2.53 -24.90
CA GLY A 125 14.15 1.97 -25.45
C GLY A 125 14.41 0.51 -25.06
N ILE A 126 14.20 0.14 -23.79
CA ILE A 126 14.35 -1.25 -23.32
C ILE A 126 13.30 -2.17 -23.96
N LEU A 127 12.03 -1.77 -23.96
CA LEU A 127 10.94 -2.58 -24.55
C LEU A 127 11.09 -2.78 -26.06
N ASN A 128 11.83 -1.91 -26.76
CA ASN A 128 12.12 -2.02 -28.18
C ASN A 128 13.48 -2.69 -28.48
N ASP A 129 14.25 -3.08 -27.45
CA ASP A 129 15.61 -3.63 -27.54
C ASP A 129 16.63 -2.66 -28.19
N ASP A 130 16.33 -1.35 -28.21
CA ASP A 130 17.28 -0.27 -28.53
C ASP A 130 18.38 -0.18 -27.44
N ILE A 131 18.01 -0.53 -26.20
CA ILE A 131 18.89 -0.71 -25.05
C ILE A 131 18.80 -2.18 -24.65
N TYR A 132 19.89 -2.95 -24.80
CA TYR A 132 19.92 -4.31 -24.30
C TYR A 132 19.70 -4.36 -22.78
N CYS A 133 18.90 -5.32 -22.35
CA CYS A 133 18.60 -5.60 -20.95
C CYS A 133 18.53 -7.14 -20.74
N PRO A 134 19.25 -7.74 -19.78
CA PRO A 134 19.17 -9.17 -19.51
C PRO A 134 17.80 -9.55 -18.90
N PRO A 135 17.33 -10.79 -19.06
CA PRO A 135 16.00 -11.22 -18.61
C PRO A 135 15.65 -10.91 -17.15
N GLU A 136 16.56 -11.18 -16.23
CA GLU A 136 16.39 -10.95 -14.80
C GLU A 136 16.15 -9.46 -14.50
N THR A 137 16.98 -8.57 -15.06
CA THR A 137 16.79 -7.13 -14.94
C THR A 137 15.53 -6.66 -15.66
N ALA A 138 15.17 -7.25 -16.81
CA ALA A 138 13.96 -6.89 -17.53
C ALA A 138 12.67 -7.20 -16.74
N VAL A 139 12.62 -8.31 -15.99
CA VAL A 139 11.48 -8.65 -15.13
C VAL A 139 11.42 -7.76 -13.88
N LEU A 140 12.56 -7.48 -13.25
CA LEU A 140 12.60 -6.56 -12.10
C LEU A 140 12.16 -5.13 -12.51
N LEU A 141 12.67 -4.64 -13.65
CA LEU A 141 12.24 -3.38 -14.25
C LEU A 141 10.75 -3.41 -14.64
N ALA A 142 10.22 -4.53 -15.11
CA ALA A 142 8.80 -4.68 -15.39
C ALA A 142 7.94 -4.49 -14.13
N SER A 143 8.33 -5.05 -12.97
CA SER A 143 7.53 -4.88 -11.75
C SER A 143 7.59 -3.47 -11.17
N TYR A 144 8.74 -2.78 -11.26
CA TYR A 144 8.82 -1.33 -10.99
C TYR A 144 7.92 -0.53 -11.94
N ALA A 145 7.89 -0.86 -13.24
CA ALA A 145 7.01 -0.20 -14.20
C ALA A 145 5.51 -0.44 -13.95
N VAL A 146 5.16 -1.60 -13.35
CA VAL A 146 3.79 -1.89 -12.90
C VAL A 146 3.46 -1.08 -11.64
N GLN A 147 4.30 -1.07 -10.61
CA GLN A 147 4.10 -0.24 -9.40
C GLN A 147 3.97 1.25 -9.76
N ALA A 148 4.82 1.78 -10.65
CA ALA A 148 4.74 3.16 -11.13
C ALA A 148 3.41 3.51 -11.84
N LYS A 149 2.76 2.53 -12.49
CA LYS A 149 1.48 2.73 -13.21
C LYS A 149 0.26 2.49 -12.32
N TYR A 150 0.24 1.40 -11.58
CA TYR A 150 -0.93 0.94 -10.82
C TYR A 150 -0.90 1.40 -9.35
N ALA A 151 0.29 1.59 -8.76
CA ALA A 151 0.54 1.63 -7.31
C ALA A 151 0.21 0.29 -6.61
N ASP A 152 0.47 0.25 -5.30
CA ASP A 152 0.46 -0.92 -4.41
C ASP A 152 -0.52 -2.03 -4.83
N TYR A 153 0.02 -3.25 -4.99
CA TYR A 153 -0.79 -4.41 -5.33
C TYR A 153 -1.88 -4.70 -4.28
N ASN A 154 -3.15 -4.61 -4.70
CA ASN A 154 -4.30 -5.11 -3.96
C ASN A 154 -4.96 -6.28 -4.73
N LYS A 155 -4.98 -7.46 -4.11
CA LYS A 155 -5.58 -8.70 -4.62
C LYS A 155 -7.08 -8.60 -4.95
N GLU A 156 -7.82 -7.67 -4.34
CA GLU A 156 -9.25 -7.45 -4.63
C GLU A 156 -9.48 -6.64 -5.91
N ILE A 157 -8.49 -5.86 -6.35
CA ILE A 157 -8.56 -4.95 -7.50
C ILE A 157 -7.80 -5.54 -8.70
N HIS A 158 -6.59 -6.06 -8.45
CA HIS A 158 -5.68 -6.61 -9.45
C HIS A 158 -5.93 -8.11 -9.66
N LEU A 159 -7.12 -8.44 -10.16
CA LEU A 159 -7.51 -9.80 -10.52
C LEU A 159 -6.63 -10.36 -11.66
N PRO A 160 -6.51 -11.70 -11.81
CA PRO A 160 -5.72 -12.32 -12.88
C PRO A 160 -6.06 -11.76 -14.27
N GLY A 161 -5.01 -11.42 -15.04
CA GLY A 161 -5.14 -10.76 -16.34
C GLY A 161 -5.12 -9.21 -16.31
N TYR A 162 -4.96 -8.57 -15.14
CA TYR A 162 -4.87 -7.09 -15.05
C TYR A 162 -3.67 -6.48 -15.79
N LEU A 163 -2.65 -7.28 -16.13
CA LEU A 163 -1.48 -6.87 -16.92
C LEU A 163 -1.62 -7.21 -18.41
N SER A 164 -2.73 -7.82 -18.83
CA SER A 164 -2.87 -8.37 -20.18
C SER A 164 -2.93 -7.32 -21.30
N SER A 165 -3.14 -6.04 -21.00
CA SER A 165 -2.98 -4.92 -21.95
C SER A 165 -1.53 -4.46 -22.15
N GLU A 166 -0.60 -4.88 -21.29
CA GLU A 166 0.69 -4.23 -21.13
C GLU A 166 1.83 -4.89 -21.90
N LYS A 167 2.63 -4.08 -22.61
CA LYS A 167 3.95 -4.49 -23.11
C LYS A 167 4.98 -4.27 -22.01
N LEU A 168 5.25 -5.30 -21.20
CA LEU A 168 6.13 -5.23 -20.03
C LEU A 168 7.55 -5.73 -20.25
N LEU A 169 7.78 -6.60 -21.24
CA LEU A 169 9.09 -7.21 -21.52
C LEU A 169 9.52 -6.97 -22.99
N PRO A 170 10.84 -6.95 -23.29
CA PRO A 170 11.34 -7.00 -24.66
C PRO A 170 11.00 -8.33 -25.33
N GLN A 171 10.73 -8.33 -26.64
CA GLN A 171 10.33 -9.55 -27.37
C GLN A 171 11.39 -10.67 -27.26
N ARG A 172 12.69 -10.32 -27.30
CA ARG A 172 13.82 -11.24 -27.06
C ARG A 172 13.75 -11.98 -25.72
N VAL A 173 13.21 -11.34 -24.68
CA VAL A 173 13.06 -11.96 -23.34
C VAL A 173 11.90 -12.94 -23.33
N LEU A 174 10.77 -12.57 -23.96
CA LEU A 174 9.62 -13.46 -24.14
C LEU A 174 10.00 -14.70 -24.97
N ASP A 175 10.65 -14.49 -26.12
CA ASP A 175 11.00 -15.55 -27.06
C ASP A 175 11.97 -16.57 -26.45
N GLN A 176 12.96 -16.13 -25.65
CA GLN A 176 14.01 -17.00 -25.10
C GLN A 176 13.60 -17.83 -23.86
N HIS A 177 12.33 -17.80 -23.43
CA HIS A 177 11.83 -18.65 -22.34
C HIS A 177 10.57 -19.43 -22.75
N LYS A 178 10.38 -20.59 -22.13
CA LYS A 178 9.25 -21.51 -22.36
C LYS A 178 8.09 -21.18 -21.41
N LEU A 179 7.74 -19.89 -21.34
CA LEU A 179 6.67 -19.35 -20.50
C LEU A 179 5.55 -18.78 -21.39
N ASN A 180 4.29 -19.08 -21.05
CA ASN A 180 3.15 -18.42 -21.66
C ASN A 180 2.96 -16.99 -21.08
N LYS A 181 1.98 -16.25 -21.60
CA LYS A 181 1.72 -14.87 -21.16
C LYS A 181 1.28 -14.79 -19.68
N GLU A 182 0.38 -15.67 -19.27
CA GLU A 182 -0.16 -15.72 -17.90
C GLU A 182 0.98 -15.97 -16.89
N GLN A 183 1.87 -16.90 -17.20
CA GLN A 183 3.08 -17.23 -16.41
C GLN A 183 4.09 -16.08 -16.32
N TRP A 184 4.09 -15.14 -17.27
CA TRP A 184 4.84 -13.88 -17.16
C TRP A 184 4.10 -12.85 -16.29
N GLU A 185 2.77 -12.72 -16.45
CA GLU A 185 1.95 -11.83 -15.61
C GLU A 185 1.98 -12.25 -14.13
N GLU A 186 1.93 -13.55 -13.82
CA GLU A 186 2.12 -14.13 -12.47
C GLU A 186 3.47 -13.73 -11.86
N ARG A 187 4.57 -13.93 -12.59
CA ARG A 187 5.93 -13.58 -12.12
C ARG A 187 6.06 -12.09 -11.84
N ILE A 188 5.57 -11.25 -12.77
CA ILE A 188 5.63 -9.79 -12.59
C ILE A 188 4.70 -9.35 -11.44
N GLN A 189 3.59 -10.04 -11.18
CA GLN A 189 2.72 -9.77 -10.03
C GLN A 189 3.43 -10.04 -8.69
N VAL A 190 4.14 -11.17 -8.54
CA VAL A 190 4.90 -11.48 -7.31
C VAL A 190 5.93 -10.38 -7.04
N TRP A 191 6.70 -9.99 -8.06
CA TRP A 191 7.68 -8.90 -7.93
C TRP A 191 7.07 -7.50 -7.85
N HIS A 192 5.76 -7.32 -8.10
CA HIS A 192 5.00 -6.08 -7.87
C HIS A 192 4.50 -6.00 -6.42
N GLU A 193 4.11 -7.13 -5.82
CA GLU A 193 3.71 -7.20 -4.42
C GLU A 193 4.86 -6.85 -3.46
N GLU A 194 6.10 -7.20 -3.81
CA GLU A 194 7.33 -6.78 -3.13
C GLU A 194 7.58 -5.26 -3.08
N HIS A 195 6.95 -4.47 -3.96
CA HIS A 195 7.09 -3.01 -4.01
C HIS A 195 6.03 -2.27 -3.19
N LYS A 196 5.16 -2.99 -2.46
CA LYS A 196 4.10 -2.43 -1.64
C LYS A 196 4.64 -1.38 -0.65
N GLY A 197 4.05 -0.19 -0.68
CA GLY A 197 4.49 0.98 0.08
C GLY A 197 5.31 1.97 -0.75
N MET A 198 5.84 1.59 -1.91
CA MET A 198 6.66 2.49 -2.75
C MET A 198 5.80 3.53 -3.47
N LEU A 199 6.20 4.81 -3.44
CA LEU A 199 5.57 5.86 -4.25
C LEU A 199 5.79 5.59 -5.75
N ARG A 200 4.92 6.11 -6.62
CA ARG A 200 5.07 5.92 -8.08
C ARG A 200 6.34 6.60 -8.59
N GLU A 201 6.68 7.73 -7.99
CA GLU A 201 7.82 8.59 -8.27
C GLU A 201 9.12 7.89 -7.85
N ASP A 202 9.16 7.34 -6.64
CA ASP A 202 10.26 6.48 -6.18
C ASP A 202 10.41 5.24 -7.07
N SER A 203 9.31 4.62 -7.48
CA SER A 203 9.33 3.45 -8.38
C SER A 203 9.89 3.78 -9.77
N MET A 204 9.58 4.95 -10.32
CA MET A 204 10.22 5.47 -11.54
C MET A 204 11.72 5.76 -11.34
N MET A 205 12.12 6.21 -10.15
CA MET A 205 13.53 6.45 -9.80
C MET A 205 14.32 5.13 -9.64
N GLU A 206 13.80 4.14 -8.93
CA GLU A 206 14.46 2.82 -8.79
C GLU A 206 14.58 2.12 -10.15
N TYR A 207 13.56 2.21 -11.01
CA TYR A 207 13.66 1.77 -12.42
C TYR A 207 14.85 2.43 -13.13
N LEU A 208 15.01 3.75 -12.98
CA LEU A 208 16.09 4.50 -13.61
C LEU A 208 17.47 4.19 -13.01
N LYS A 209 17.59 3.98 -11.69
CA LYS A 209 18.84 3.58 -11.02
C LYS A 209 19.35 2.23 -11.53
N ILE A 210 18.46 1.26 -11.70
CA ILE A 210 18.80 -0.05 -12.25
C ILE A 210 19.11 0.06 -13.75
N ALA A 211 18.32 0.84 -14.49
CA ALA A 211 18.50 1.00 -15.93
C ALA A 211 19.76 1.79 -16.33
N GLN A 212 20.26 2.72 -15.49
CA GLN A 212 21.46 3.51 -15.82
C GLN A 212 22.73 2.67 -15.93
N ASP A 213 22.76 1.50 -15.27
CA ASP A 213 23.92 0.60 -15.22
C ASP A 213 24.01 -0.35 -16.43
N LEU A 214 22.95 -0.44 -17.25
CA LEU A 214 22.97 -1.21 -18.50
C LEU A 214 24.03 -0.67 -19.45
N GLU A 215 24.79 -1.54 -20.10
CA GLU A 215 25.97 -1.18 -20.89
C GLU A 215 25.67 -0.21 -22.04
N MET A 216 24.45 -0.30 -22.59
CA MET A 216 23.97 0.54 -23.70
C MET A 216 23.24 1.82 -23.25
N TYR A 217 22.93 1.97 -21.95
CA TYR A 217 22.17 3.14 -21.45
C TYR A 217 22.93 4.45 -21.67
N GLY A 218 22.25 5.43 -22.28
CA GLY A 218 22.75 6.78 -22.55
C GLY A 218 23.70 6.90 -23.77
N VAL A 219 24.13 5.76 -24.35
CA VAL A 219 25.19 5.74 -25.36
C VAL A 219 24.65 6.05 -26.76
N ASN A 220 25.15 7.13 -27.37
CA ASN A 220 24.86 7.46 -28.77
C ASN A 220 25.92 6.81 -29.69
N TYR A 221 25.56 5.72 -30.36
CA TYR A 221 26.46 4.96 -31.24
C TYR A 221 26.59 5.56 -32.66
N PHE A 222 27.82 5.65 -33.16
CA PHE A 222 28.15 6.07 -34.52
C PHE A 222 29.21 5.15 -35.15
N SER A 223 28.94 4.64 -36.36
CA SER A 223 29.96 3.90 -37.12
C SER A 223 31.04 4.86 -37.63
N ILE A 224 32.30 4.52 -37.33
CA ILE A 224 33.51 5.26 -37.65
C ILE A 224 34.60 4.32 -38.18
N LYS A 225 35.69 4.90 -38.69
CA LYS A 225 36.93 4.19 -39.03
C LYS A 225 38.16 4.88 -38.44
N ASN A 226 39.18 4.12 -38.05
CA ASN A 226 40.51 4.63 -37.71
C ASN A 226 41.34 4.95 -38.98
N LYS A 227 42.64 5.24 -38.88
CA LYS A 227 43.50 5.54 -40.06
C LYS A 227 43.75 4.31 -40.95
N LYS A 228 43.68 3.08 -40.41
CA LYS A 228 43.80 1.83 -41.18
C LYS A 228 42.53 1.48 -41.95
N GLY A 229 41.38 2.00 -41.52
CA GLY A 229 40.08 1.74 -42.15
C GLY A 229 39.23 0.68 -41.44
N SER A 230 39.70 0.14 -40.30
CA SER A 230 38.96 -0.79 -39.44
C SER A 230 37.60 -0.20 -39.05
N GLU A 231 36.54 -1.00 -39.10
CA GLU A 231 35.18 -0.54 -38.75
C GLU A 231 34.94 -0.68 -37.25
N LEU A 232 34.55 0.43 -36.63
CA LEU A 232 34.42 0.58 -35.19
C LEU A 232 33.17 1.40 -34.85
N TRP A 233 32.66 1.25 -33.64
CA TRP A 233 31.64 2.15 -33.08
C TRP A 233 32.28 3.18 -32.15
N LEU A 234 31.91 4.44 -32.32
CA LEU A 234 32.06 5.48 -31.32
C LEU A 234 30.77 5.58 -30.50
N GLY A 235 30.85 5.37 -29.20
CA GLY A 235 29.82 5.78 -28.25
C GLY A 235 30.10 7.19 -27.73
N VAL A 236 29.06 8.02 -27.67
CA VAL A 236 29.08 9.33 -27.03
C VAL A 236 28.04 9.33 -25.91
N ASP A 237 28.46 9.53 -24.67
CA ASP A 237 27.60 9.50 -23.48
C ASP A 237 27.92 10.66 -22.50
N ALA A 238 27.29 10.65 -21.32
CA ALA A 238 27.48 11.67 -20.30
C ALA A 238 28.86 11.59 -19.59
N LEU A 239 29.54 10.44 -19.64
CA LEU A 239 30.79 10.12 -18.94
C LEU A 239 32.03 10.28 -19.83
N GLY A 240 31.88 10.26 -21.17
CA GLY A 240 32.99 10.47 -22.11
C GLY A 240 32.73 9.99 -23.54
N LEU A 241 33.80 9.52 -24.16
CA LEU A 241 33.83 8.87 -25.47
C LEU A 241 34.40 7.47 -25.33
N ASN A 242 33.68 6.47 -25.85
CA ASN A 242 34.09 5.06 -25.78
C ASN A 242 34.18 4.47 -27.20
N ILE A 243 35.15 3.58 -27.44
CA ILE A 243 35.33 2.87 -28.71
C ILE A 243 34.99 1.40 -28.53
N TYR A 244 34.25 0.84 -29.48
CA TYR A 244 33.84 -0.56 -29.51
C TYR A 244 34.15 -1.19 -30.87
N GLU A 245 34.34 -2.51 -30.87
CA GLU A 245 34.50 -3.31 -32.10
C GLU A 245 33.17 -3.41 -32.86
N GLN A 246 33.21 -3.61 -34.18
CA GLN A 246 32.01 -3.61 -35.02
C GLN A 246 30.88 -4.57 -34.55
N ASN A 247 31.25 -5.67 -33.90
CA ASN A 247 30.37 -6.78 -33.51
C ASN A 247 29.92 -6.74 -32.03
N ASP A 248 30.46 -5.84 -31.21
CA ASP A 248 30.16 -5.74 -29.77
C ASP A 248 29.85 -4.27 -29.44
N LYS A 249 28.65 -3.98 -28.94
CA LYS A 249 28.23 -2.63 -28.52
C LYS A 249 28.17 -2.43 -27.01
N MET A 250 28.48 -3.47 -26.23
CA MET A 250 28.29 -3.48 -24.78
C MET A 250 29.62 -3.45 -24.05
N THR A 251 30.66 -4.10 -24.59
CA THR A 251 32.01 -4.09 -24.03
C THR A 251 32.91 -3.14 -24.84
N PRO A 252 32.97 -1.84 -24.49
CA PRO A 252 33.96 -0.94 -25.09
C PRO A 252 35.38 -1.43 -24.80
N LYS A 253 36.33 -1.08 -25.67
CA LYS A 253 37.74 -1.48 -25.57
C LYS A 253 38.66 -0.32 -25.17
N ILE A 254 38.30 0.92 -25.50
CA ILE A 254 39.11 2.13 -25.26
C ILE A 254 38.17 3.27 -24.82
N GLY A 255 38.55 4.04 -23.79
CA GLY A 255 37.77 5.15 -23.27
C GLY A 255 38.56 6.45 -23.07
N PHE A 256 37.89 7.58 -23.29
CA PHE A 256 38.40 8.92 -23.02
C PHE A 256 37.34 9.70 -22.20
N PRO A 257 37.58 10.01 -20.91
CA PRO A 257 36.67 10.84 -20.13
C PRO A 257 36.62 12.27 -20.66
N TRP A 258 35.53 13.00 -20.41
CA TRP A 258 35.43 14.41 -20.82
C TRP A 258 36.53 15.29 -20.20
N SER A 259 37.04 14.95 -19.01
CA SER A 259 38.20 15.61 -18.37
C SER A 259 39.54 15.43 -19.09
N GLU A 260 39.65 14.56 -20.10
CA GLU A 260 40.83 14.47 -20.96
C GLU A 260 40.71 15.29 -22.26
N ILE A 261 39.55 15.86 -22.56
CA ILE A 261 39.24 16.47 -23.86
C ILE A 261 39.34 18.00 -23.79
N ARG A 262 40.14 18.59 -24.69
CA ARG A 262 40.38 20.05 -24.77
C ARG A 262 39.54 20.75 -25.84
N ASN A 263 39.41 20.13 -27.01
CA ASN A 263 38.75 20.73 -28.17
C ASN A 263 38.25 19.61 -29.11
N ILE A 264 37.15 19.85 -29.80
CA ILE A 264 36.44 18.88 -30.65
C ILE A 264 36.08 19.56 -31.97
N SER A 265 36.52 18.98 -33.09
CA SER A 265 36.38 19.59 -34.41
C SER A 265 36.26 18.52 -35.51
N PHE A 266 35.85 18.92 -36.72
CA PHE A 266 35.89 18.05 -37.89
C PHE A 266 36.08 18.85 -39.19
N ASN A 267 36.59 18.19 -40.22
CA ASN A 267 36.63 18.69 -41.59
C ASN A 267 36.21 17.57 -42.56
N ASP A 268 35.17 17.83 -43.37
CA ASP A 268 34.41 16.84 -44.13
C ASP A 268 34.11 15.55 -43.32
N LYS A 269 34.78 14.43 -43.65
CA LYS A 269 34.67 13.12 -42.99
C LYS A 269 35.60 12.97 -41.78
N LYS A 270 36.72 13.69 -41.74
CA LYS A 270 37.75 13.58 -40.70
C LYS A 270 37.31 14.31 -39.43
N PHE A 271 37.18 13.59 -38.34
CA PHE A 271 36.95 14.14 -37.00
C PHE A 271 38.29 14.23 -36.24
N VAL A 272 38.45 15.27 -35.41
CA VAL A 272 39.69 15.57 -34.70
C VAL A 272 39.36 16.07 -33.29
N ILE A 273 39.76 15.29 -32.29
CA ILE A 273 39.67 15.59 -30.87
C ILE A 273 41.08 15.88 -30.36
N LYS A 274 41.25 17.04 -29.73
CA LYS A 274 42.52 17.45 -29.10
C LYS A 274 42.46 17.14 -27.62
N PRO A 275 43.43 16.41 -27.04
CA PRO A 275 43.48 16.15 -25.61
C PRO A 275 43.94 17.35 -24.77
N ILE A 276 43.71 17.29 -23.45
CA ILE A 276 44.27 18.25 -22.50
C ILE A 276 45.78 18.04 -22.34
N ASP A 277 46.29 16.81 -22.35
CA ASP A 277 47.74 16.60 -22.45
C ASP A 277 48.26 17.09 -23.81
N LYS A 278 49.16 18.08 -23.79
CA LYS A 278 49.80 18.63 -25.00
C LYS A 278 50.86 17.69 -25.61
N LYS A 279 51.26 16.62 -24.90
CA LYS A 279 52.21 15.61 -25.39
C LYS A 279 51.52 14.44 -26.10
N ALA A 280 50.24 14.20 -25.80
CA ALA A 280 49.43 13.23 -26.49
C ALA A 280 49.08 13.70 -27.92
N PRO A 281 49.00 12.78 -28.91
CA PRO A 281 48.59 13.12 -30.27
C PRO A 281 47.11 13.52 -30.33
N ASP A 282 46.71 14.16 -31.43
CA ASP A 282 45.28 14.34 -31.75
C ASP A 282 44.62 12.97 -31.94
N PHE A 283 43.50 12.71 -31.26
CA PHE A 283 42.64 11.56 -31.53
C PHE A 283 41.83 11.84 -32.82
N VAL A 284 41.94 10.95 -33.81
CA VAL A 284 41.44 11.18 -35.17
C VAL A 284 40.72 9.95 -35.71
N PHE A 285 39.46 10.13 -36.12
CA PHE A 285 38.68 9.09 -36.79
C PHE A 285 37.93 9.67 -38.00
N TYR A 286 37.31 8.79 -38.80
CA TYR A 286 36.56 9.16 -40.00
C TYR A 286 35.13 8.64 -39.91
N ALA A 287 34.14 9.53 -40.05
CA ALA A 287 32.74 9.14 -40.19
C ALA A 287 32.32 9.20 -41.67
N PRO A 288 31.41 8.33 -42.15
CA PRO A 288 31.14 8.20 -43.59
C PRO A 288 30.40 9.40 -44.21
N ARG A 289 29.78 10.28 -43.41
CA ARG A 289 28.96 11.42 -43.90
C ARG A 289 29.11 12.66 -43.03
N LEU A 290 29.29 13.83 -43.63
CA LEU A 290 29.34 15.16 -42.97
C LEU A 290 28.19 15.42 -41.97
N ARG A 291 26.98 14.89 -42.23
CA ARG A 291 25.83 14.98 -41.32
C ARG A 291 26.08 14.28 -39.98
N ILE A 292 26.80 13.15 -40.00
CA ILE A 292 27.11 12.36 -38.81
C ILE A 292 28.09 13.15 -37.95
N ASN A 293 29.16 13.71 -38.53
CA ASN A 293 30.09 14.60 -37.82
C ASN A 293 29.39 15.81 -37.18
N LYS A 294 28.40 16.40 -37.87
CA LYS A 294 27.53 17.47 -37.30
C LYS A 294 26.65 17.00 -36.13
N ARG A 295 26.24 15.72 -36.08
CA ARG A 295 25.52 15.12 -34.94
C ARG A 295 26.45 14.80 -33.78
N ILE A 296 27.59 14.15 -34.05
CA ILE A 296 28.62 13.83 -33.07
C ILE A 296 29.05 15.10 -32.34
N LEU A 297 29.49 16.15 -33.06
CA LEU A 297 29.93 17.40 -32.43
C LEU A 297 28.84 18.02 -31.53
N ALA A 298 27.58 18.02 -31.97
CA ALA A 298 26.44 18.58 -31.22
C ALA A 298 25.94 17.69 -30.05
N LEU A 299 26.51 16.49 -29.87
CA LEU A 299 26.36 15.65 -28.68
C LEU A 299 27.59 15.80 -27.78
N CYS A 300 28.81 15.73 -28.34
CA CYS A 300 30.02 15.89 -27.57
C CYS A 300 30.10 17.26 -26.86
N MET A 301 29.74 18.35 -27.54
CA MET A 301 29.72 19.69 -26.93
C MET A 301 28.79 19.77 -25.72
N GLY A 302 27.59 19.17 -25.80
CA GLY A 302 26.59 19.28 -24.74
C GLY A 302 26.72 18.24 -23.62
N ASN A 303 27.29 17.06 -23.89
CA ASN A 303 27.70 16.15 -22.81
C ASN A 303 28.90 16.73 -22.05
N HIS A 304 29.88 17.30 -22.74
CA HIS A 304 30.98 18.04 -22.12
C HIS A 304 30.49 19.28 -21.35
N GLU A 305 29.46 19.99 -21.84
CA GLU A 305 28.79 21.09 -21.14
C GLU A 305 28.25 20.65 -19.78
N LEU A 306 27.46 19.59 -19.76
CA LEU A 306 26.86 19.06 -18.54
C LEU A 306 27.91 18.46 -17.59
N TYR A 307 28.89 17.72 -18.12
CA TYR A 307 30.03 17.19 -17.36
C TYR A 307 30.84 18.30 -16.65
N MET A 308 31.05 19.44 -17.33
CA MET A 308 31.71 20.63 -16.79
C MET A 308 30.81 21.50 -15.91
N ARG A 309 29.48 21.31 -15.94
CA ARG A 309 28.50 21.92 -15.01
C ARG A 309 28.45 21.14 -13.70
N ARG A 310 28.42 19.80 -13.74
CA ARG A 310 28.42 18.91 -12.55
C ARG A 310 29.66 19.06 -11.67
N ARG A 311 30.82 19.31 -12.27
CA ARG A 311 32.12 19.52 -11.59
C ARG A 311 32.34 20.96 -11.13
N LYS A 312 31.25 21.70 -10.94
CA LYS A 312 31.15 23.02 -10.32
C LYS A 312 30.03 22.95 -9.28
N PRO A 313 30.05 23.76 -8.21
CA PRO A 313 28.92 23.86 -7.31
C PRO A 313 27.64 24.16 -8.08
N ASP A 314 26.54 23.54 -7.67
CA ASP A 314 25.20 23.80 -8.22
C ASP A 314 24.94 25.32 -8.24
N THR A 315 24.44 25.82 -9.38
CA THR A 315 23.94 27.21 -9.45
C THR A 315 22.78 27.38 -8.48
N ILE A 316 22.44 28.62 -8.11
CA ILE A 316 21.30 28.93 -7.23
C ILE A 316 20.04 28.15 -7.69
N GLU A 317 19.75 28.06 -8.99
CA GLU A 317 18.65 27.23 -9.50
C GLU A 317 18.69 25.77 -9.08
N VAL A 318 19.84 25.11 -9.19
CA VAL A 318 19.89 23.66 -9.06
C VAL A 318 19.84 23.30 -7.58
N GLN A 319 20.46 24.12 -6.72
CA GLN A 319 20.26 24.06 -5.27
C GLN A 319 18.78 24.22 -4.92
N GLN A 320 18.15 25.28 -5.45
CA GLN A 320 16.82 25.68 -5.04
C GLN A 320 15.70 24.87 -5.71
N MET A 321 15.84 24.38 -6.94
CA MET A 321 14.93 23.38 -7.51
C MET A 321 15.03 22.04 -6.79
N LYS A 322 16.25 21.59 -6.44
CA LYS A 322 16.44 20.38 -5.61
C LYS A 322 15.72 20.54 -4.27
N ALA A 323 15.73 21.74 -3.72
CA ALA A 323 15.08 22.09 -2.48
C ALA A 323 13.55 22.10 -2.61
N GLN A 324 12.97 22.73 -3.64
CA GLN A 324 11.52 22.70 -3.89
C GLN A 324 11.02 21.25 -4.03
N ALA A 325 11.78 20.40 -4.73
CA ALA A 325 11.49 18.98 -4.84
C ALA A 325 11.65 18.21 -3.50
N ARG A 326 12.40 18.74 -2.52
CA ARG A 326 12.45 18.22 -1.14
C ARG A 326 11.19 18.61 -0.36
N GLU A 327 10.74 19.87 -0.28
CA GLU A 327 9.46 20.15 0.41
C GLU A 327 8.27 19.49 -0.30
N GLU A 328 8.18 19.50 -1.63
CA GLU A 328 7.11 18.80 -2.35
C GLU A 328 7.09 17.29 -2.04
N LYS A 329 8.27 16.65 -1.92
CA LYS A 329 8.37 15.23 -1.56
C LYS A 329 8.09 14.99 -0.07
N ASN A 330 8.55 15.85 0.81
CA ASN A 330 8.38 15.71 2.26
C ASN A 330 6.94 16.01 2.69
N HIS A 331 6.30 17.02 2.09
CA HIS A 331 4.88 17.29 2.26
C HIS A 331 4.02 16.10 1.81
N LYS A 332 4.31 15.50 0.65
CA LYS A 332 3.63 14.26 0.19
C LYS A 332 3.86 13.07 1.12
N LYS A 333 5.06 12.90 1.70
CA LYS A 333 5.31 11.88 2.75
C LYS A 333 4.46 12.15 3.99
N MET A 334 4.42 13.39 4.47
CA MET A 334 3.65 13.77 5.67
C MET A 334 2.15 13.58 5.44
N GLU A 335 1.61 14.03 4.31
CA GLU A 335 0.21 13.79 3.92
C GLU A 335 -0.11 12.29 3.89
N ARG A 336 0.77 11.46 3.29
CA ARG A 336 0.60 10.01 3.27
C ARG A 336 0.68 9.39 4.67
N ALA A 337 1.59 9.84 5.52
CA ALA A 337 1.72 9.37 6.89
C ALA A 337 0.45 9.69 7.71
N LEU A 338 -0.07 10.91 7.61
CA LEU A 338 -1.33 11.32 8.22
C LEU A 338 -2.52 10.48 7.71
N LEU A 339 -2.61 10.24 6.40
CA LEU A 339 -3.64 9.38 5.81
C LEU A 339 -3.53 7.91 6.24
N GLU A 340 -2.32 7.40 6.47
CA GLU A 340 -2.11 6.04 6.97
C GLU A 340 -2.41 5.93 8.47
N ASN A 341 -2.03 6.94 9.25
CA ASN A 341 -2.38 7.10 10.66
C ASN A 341 -3.91 7.18 10.84
N GLU A 342 -4.62 7.93 9.98
CA GLU A 342 -6.08 7.97 9.97
C GLU A 342 -6.72 6.63 9.58
N LYS A 343 -6.21 5.95 8.55
CA LYS A 343 -6.68 4.59 8.17
C LYS A 343 -6.55 3.61 9.34
N LYS A 344 -5.40 3.57 10.01
CA LYS A 344 -5.15 2.73 11.20
C LYS A 344 -6.13 3.06 12.33
N LYS A 345 -6.39 4.34 12.60
CA LYS A 345 -7.39 4.79 13.59
C LYS A 345 -8.82 4.36 13.23
N ARG A 346 -9.22 4.45 11.95
CA ARG A 346 -10.53 3.98 11.46
C ARG A 346 -10.66 2.46 11.58
N GLU A 347 -9.63 1.69 11.22
CA GLU A 347 -9.62 0.22 11.32
C GLU A 347 -9.71 -0.26 12.77
N LEU A 348 -9.04 0.43 13.71
CA LEU A 348 -9.16 0.15 15.15
C LEU A 348 -10.57 0.45 15.66
N ALA A 349 -11.15 1.61 15.32
CA ALA A 349 -12.51 1.98 15.72
C ALA A 349 -13.58 1.04 15.15
N GLU A 350 -13.37 0.50 13.94
CA GLU A 350 -14.25 -0.51 13.34
C GLU A 350 -14.19 -1.85 14.11
N LYS A 351 -12.99 -2.30 14.51
CA LYS A 351 -12.79 -3.49 15.34
C LYS A 351 -13.36 -3.32 16.75
N GLU A 352 -13.23 -2.14 17.36
CA GLU A 352 -13.87 -1.82 18.64
C GLU A 352 -15.40 -1.81 18.53
N LYS A 353 -15.95 -1.21 17.45
CA LYS A 353 -17.39 -1.26 17.17
C LYS A 353 -17.88 -2.70 17.03
N GLU A 354 -17.19 -3.54 16.25
CA GLU A 354 -17.56 -4.95 16.06
C GLU A 354 -17.57 -5.73 17.39
N LYS A 355 -16.62 -5.44 18.29
CA LYS A 355 -16.56 -6.01 19.64
C LYS A 355 -17.72 -5.54 20.52
N ILE A 356 -18.02 -4.24 20.55
CA ILE A 356 -19.15 -3.66 21.28
C ILE A 356 -20.49 -4.21 20.75
N GLU A 357 -20.61 -4.42 19.44
CA GLU A 357 -21.81 -4.96 18.80
C GLU A 357 -22.08 -6.41 19.23
N LYS A 358 -21.04 -7.26 19.31
CA LYS A 358 -21.12 -8.62 19.87
C LYS A 358 -21.44 -8.63 21.36
N GLU A 359 -20.78 -7.80 22.16
CA GLU A 359 -21.06 -7.67 23.61
C GLU A 359 -22.50 -7.21 23.87
N LYS A 360 -23.03 -6.32 23.03
CA LYS A 360 -24.43 -5.89 23.05
C LYS A 360 -25.39 -7.03 22.68
N GLU A 361 -25.07 -7.86 21.67
CA GLU A 361 -25.89 -9.03 21.33
C GLU A 361 -25.96 -10.04 22.49
N GLU A 362 -24.83 -10.35 23.13
CA GLU A 362 -24.80 -11.20 24.33
C GLU A 362 -25.65 -10.60 25.47
N LEU A 363 -25.54 -9.30 25.73
CA LEU A 363 -26.32 -8.63 26.78
C LEU A 363 -27.82 -8.61 26.47
N MET A 364 -28.22 -8.39 25.21
CA MET A 364 -29.63 -8.46 24.81
C MET A 364 -30.21 -9.86 24.98
N GLU A 365 -29.43 -10.91 24.68
CA GLU A 365 -29.89 -12.29 24.85
C GLU A 365 -30.00 -12.68 26.34
N ARG A 366 -29.05 -12.26 27.19
CA ARG A 366 -29.17 -12.40 28.66
C ARG A 366 -30.39 -11.64 29.22
N LEU A 367 -30.69 -10.45 28.69
CA LEU A 367 -31.88 -9.68 29.10
C LEU A 367 -33.18 -10.40 28.75
N LYS A 368 -33.33 -10.98 27.55
CA LYS A 368 -34.50 -11.81 27.20
C LYS A 368 -34.66 -12.99 28.16
N GLN A 369 -33.57 -13.67 28.51
CA GLN A 369 -33.60 -14.82 29.42
C GLN A 369 -34.07 -14.41 30.82
N ILE A 370 -33.61 -13.25 31.32
CA ILE A 370 -34.07 -12.67 32.59
C ILE A 370 -35.54 -12.23 32.50
N GLU A 371 -35.96 -11.62 31.39
CA GLU A 371 -37.36 -11.22 31.18
C GLU A 371 -38.29 -12.44 31.15
N GLU A 372 -37.93 -13.51 30.43
CA GLU A 372 -38.72 -14.74 30.37
C GLU A 372 -38.75 -15.48 31.72
N GLN A 373 -37.64 -15.51 32.46
CA GLN A 373 -37.61 -16.03 33.84
C GLN A 373 -38.50 -15.21 34.78
N THR A 374 -38.42 -13.88 34.71
CA THR A 374 -39.22 -12.96 35.53
C THR A 374 -40.71 -13.14 35.23
N LYS A 375 -41.07 -13.22 33.94
CA LYS A 375 -42.45 -13.46 33.49
C LYS A 375 -43.00 -14.80 33.96
N LYS A 376 -42.20 -15.89 33.89
CA LYS A 376 -42.58 -17.21 34.43
C LYS A 376 -42.79 -17.15 35.94
N ALA A 377 -41.84 -16.58 36.69
CA ALA A 377 -41.96 -16.42 38.14
C ALA A 377 -43.17 -15.57 38.54
N GLN A 378 -43.51 -14.53 37.76
CA GLN A 378 -44.68 -13.69 38.00
C GLN A 378 -46.00 -14.42 37.70
N GLN A 379 -46.07 -15.19 36.60
CA GLN A 379 -47.22 -16.06 36.31
C GLN A 379 -47.42 -17.15 37.37
N GLU A 380 -46.32 -17.74 37.86
CA GLU A 380 -46.34 -18.74 38.93
C GLU A 380 -46.77 -18.12 40.26
N LEU A 381 -46.32 -16.91 40.58
CA LEU A 381 -46.78 -16.14 41.75
C LEU A 381 -48.27 -15.76 41.66
N GLU A 382 -48.75 -15.33 40.49
CA GLU A 382 -50.18 -15.07 40.25
C GLU A 382 -51.02 -16.34 40.43
N GLU A 383 -50.56 -17.49 39.94
CA GLU A 383 -51.26 -18.76 40.13
C GLU A 383 -51.23 -19.24 41.60
N GLN A 384 -50.10 -19.14 42.29
CA GLN A 384 -50.03 -19.45 43.73
C GLN A 384 -50.95 -18.53 44.55
N THR A 385 -51.02 -17.24 44.19
CA THR A 385 -51.93 -16.27 44.82
C THR A 385 -53.40 -16.64 44.57
N ARG A 386 -53.75 -17.07 43.35
CA ARG A 386 -55.10 -17.53 43.01
C ARG A 386 -55.46 -18.79 43.80
N ARG A 387 -54.58 -19.80 43.85
CA ARG A 387 -54.77 -21.05 44.61
C ARG A 387 -54.91 -20.77 46.11
N ALA A 388 -54.13 -19.84 46.66
CA ALA A 388 -54.24 -19.44 48.06
C ALA A 388 -55.62 -18.80 48.36
N LEU A 389 -56.12 -17.94 47.47
CA LEU A 389 -57.46 -17.33 47.60
C LEU A 389 -58.59 -18.37 47.45
N GLU A 390 -58.45 -19.33 46.54
CA GLU A 390 -59.37 -20.46 46.38
C GLU A 390 -59.43 -21.29 47.67
N LEU A 391 -58.27 -21.68 48.23
CA LEU A 391 -58.16 -22.40 49.50
C LEU A 391 -58.69 -21.60 50.70
N GLU A 392 -58.50 -20.28 50.74
CA GLU A 392 -59.08 -19.44 51.80
C GLU A 392 -60.61 -19.41 51.72
N GLN A 393 -61.18 -19.33 50.51
CA GLN A 393 -62.63 -19.43 50.31
C GLN A 393 -63.18 -20.81 50.70
N GLU A 394 -62.51 -21.90 50.35
CA GLU A 394 -62.91 -23.24 50.77
C GLU A 394 -62.82 -23.40 52.30
N ARG A 395 -61.72 -22.96 52.92
CA ARG A 395 -61.57 -22.94 54.39
C ARG A 395 -62.69 -22.14 55.06
N LYS A 396 -63.07 -21.00 54.49
CA LYS A 396 -64.17 -20.17 55.02
C LYS A 396 -65.52 -20.87 54.91
N ARG A 397 -65.84 -21.50 53.77
CA ARG A 397 -67.07 -22.31 53.60
C ARG A 397 -67.11 -23.49 54.58
N ALA A 398 -66.00 -24.20 54.72
CA ALA A 398 -65.87 -25.32 55.66
C ALA A 398 -66.02 -24.87 57.12
N GLN A 399 -65.51 -23.68 57.48
CA GLN A 399 -65.72 -23.10 58.81
C GLN A 399 -67.19 -22.66 59.02
N GLU A 400 -67.82 -22.02 58.03
CA GLU A 400 -69.24 -21.63 58.09
C GLU A 400 -70.16 -22.85 58.22
N GLU A 401 -69.82 -23.97 57.55
CA GLU A 401 -70.53 -25.24 57.69
C GLU A 401 -70.25 -25.93 59.04
N ALA A 402 -69.01 -25.96 59.52
CA ALA A 402 -68.67 -26.48 60.85
C ALA A 402 -69.38 -25.70 61.95
N GLU A 403 -69.45 -24.37 61.85
CA GLU A 403 -70.22 -23.51 62.76
C GLU A 403 -71.74 -23.72 62.66
N ARG A 404 -72.25 -24.26 61.56
CA ARG A 404 -73.66 -24.67 61.41
C ARG A 404 -73.90 -26.01 62.11
N LEU A 405 -73.01 -26.99 61.86
CA LEU A 405 -73.06 -28.32 62.47
C LEU A 405 -72.84 -28.28 63.99
N GLU A 406 -71.98 -27.39 64.50
CA GLU A 406 -71.80 -27.19 65.95
C GLU A 406 -73.07 -26.61 66.61
N LYS A 407 -73.78 -25.69 65.91
CA LYS A 407 -75.09 -25.18 66.37
C LYS A 407 -76.15 -26.28 66.36
N GLU A 408 -76.24 -27.07 65.29
CA GLU A 408 -77.15 -28.23 65.19
C GLU A 408 -76.84 -29.27 66.30
N ARG A 409 -75.56 -29.59 66.53
CA ARG A 409 -75.08 -30.48 67.59
C ARG A 409 -75.49 -29.98 68.98
N ARG A 410 -75.29 -28.69 69.27
CA ARG A 410 -75.63 -28.10 70.57
C ARG A 410 -77.15 -28.11 70.81
N MET A 411 -77.96 -27.77 69.81
CA MET A 411 -79.42 -27.87 69.90
C MET A 411 -79.90 -29.32 70.17
N ALA A 412 -79.25 -30.32 69.57
CA ALA A 412 -79.55 -31.73 69.82
C ALA A 412 -79.11 -32.18 71.23
N GLU A 413 -78.00 -31.64 71.76
CA GLU A 413 -77.50 -31.93 73.11
C GLU A 413 -78.35 -31.27 74.20
N GLU A 414 -78.83 -30.04 73.96
CA GLU A 414 -79.85 -29.35 74.74
C GLU A 414 -81.18 -30.14 74.75
N ALA A 415 -81.65 -30.63 73.60
CA ALA A 415 -82.86 -31.47 73.52
C ALA A 415 -82.70 -32.83 74.24
N LYS A 416 -81.53 -33.47 74.11
CA LYS A 416 -81.21 -34.74 74.80
C LYS A 416 -81.19 -34.57 76.32
N THR A 417 -80.64 -33.47 76.83
CA THR A 417 -80.58 -33.21 78.27
C THR A 417 -81.94 -32.85 78.85
N ALA A 418 -82.80 -32.15 78.11
CA ALA A 418 -84.20 -31.92 78.50
C ALA A 418 -85.00 -33.24 78.62
N LEU A 419 -84.84 -34.17 77.67
CA LEU A 419 -85.46 -35.51 77.73
C LEU A 419 -84.98 -36.34 78.93
N LEU A 420 -83.69 -36.26 79.27
CA LEU A 420 -83.14 -36.92 80.47
C LEU A 420 -83.74 -36.36 81.76
N GLN A 421 -83.86 -35.03 81.89
CA GLN A 421 -84.52 -34.39 83.04
C GLN A 421 -86.02 -34.78 83.14
N GLN A 422 -86.71 -34.91 82.00
CA GLN A 422 -88.09 -35.41 81.97
C GLN A 422 -88.18 -36.85 82.50
N SER A 423 -87.23 -37.71 82.13
CA SER A 423 -87.15 -39.09 82.63
C SER A 423 -86.79 -39.18 84.12
N GLU A 424 -85.88 -38.35 84.64
CA GLU A 424 -85.59 -38.29 86.08
C GLU A 424 -86.81 -37.86 86.91
N ASN A 425 -87.56 -36.87 86.42
CA ASN A 425 -88.75 -36.39 87.11
C ASN A 425 -89.88 -37.44 87.11
N GLN A 426 -89.93 -38.32 86.11
CA GLN A 426 -90.81 -39.50 86.15
C GLN A 426 -90.37 -40.54 87.20
N MET A 427 -89.06 -40.82 87.34
CA MET A 427 -88.57 -41.71 88.41
C MET A 427 -88.86 -41.16 89.80
N LYS A 428 -88.60 -39.87 90.06
CA LYS A 428 -88.85 -39.23 91.37
C LYS A 428 -90.32 -39.34 91.80
N ASN A 429 -91.26 -39.29 90.85
CA ASN A 429 -92.68 -39.51 91.14
C ASN A 429 -93.02 -40.98 91.47
N GLN A 430 -92.32 -41.97 90.91
CA GLN A 430 -92.47 -43.38 91.29
C GLN A 430 -91.85 -43.67 92.67
N GLU A 431 -90.70 -43.08 92.95
CA GLU A 431 -89.98 -43.18 94.22
C GLU A 431 -90.79 -42.59 95.39
N HIS A 432 -91.53 -41.50 95.14
CA HIS A 432 -92.42 -40.90 96.13
C HIS A 432 -93.61 -41.81 96.50
N LEU A 433 -94.20 -42.52 95.51
CA LEU A 433 -95.25 -43.52 95.76
C LEU A 433 -94.73 -44.75 96.52
N ALA A 434 -93.50 -45.19 96.22
CA ALA A 434 -92.85 -46.28 96.96
C ALA A 434 -92.62 -45.91 98.44
N THR A 435 -92.37 -44.62 98.72
CA THR A 435 -92.17 -44.11 100.08
C THR A 435 -93.46 -44.11 100.91
N GLU A 436 -94.60 -43.69 100.35
CA GLU A 436 -95.90 -43.76 101.04
C GLU A 436 -96.32 -45.22 101.33
N LEU A 437 -96.05 -46.14 100.39
CA LEU A 437 -96.28 -47.57 100.60
C LEU A 437 -95.39 -48.15 101.71
N ALA A 438 -94.14 -47.70 101.83
CA ALA A 438 -93.23 -48.11 102.90
C ALA A 438 -93.69 -47.62 104.29
N GLU A 439 -94.21 -46.39 104.40
CA GLU A 439 -94.72 -45.84 105.67
C GLU A 439 -95.98 -46.59 106.15
N LEU A 440 -96.91 -46.91 105.24
CA LEU A 440 -98.05 -47.78 105.53
C LEU A 440 -97.62 -49.20 105.93
N THR A 441 -96.60 -49.75 105.26
CA THR A 441 -96.08 -51.10 105.56
C THR A 441 -95.38 -51.15 106.92
N SER A 442 -94.60 -50.13 107.29
CA SER A 442 -93.96 -50.03 108.62
C SER A 442 -94.99 -50.05 109.76
N LYS A 443 -96.15 -49.42 109.55
CA LYS A 443 -97.27 -49.40 110.50
C LYS A 443 -97.95 -50.77 110.68
N ILE A 444 -97.83 -51.65 109.68
CA ILE A 444 -98.27 -53.05 109.75
C ILE A 444 -97.17 -53.93 110.36
N SER A 445 -95.91 -53.76 109.97
CA SER A 445 -94.76 -54.47 110.55
C SER A 445 -94.66 -54.28 112.07
N LEU A 446 -94.93 -53.09 112.63
CA LEU A 446 -94.96 -52.91 114.09
C LEU A 446 -96.07 -53.69 114.82
N LEU A 447 -97.11 -54.13 114.11
CA LEU A 447 -98.14 -55.05 114.64
C LEU A 447 -97.78 -56.51 114.38
N GLU A 448 -97.01 -56.80 113.33
CA GLU A 448 -96.59 -58.15 112.96
C GLU A 448 -95.24 -58.60 113.54
N ASP A 449 -94.33 -57.72 113.95
CA ASP A 449 -93.09 -58.08 114.67
C ASP A 449 -93.36 -58.45 116.13
N ALA A 450 -94.50 -58.01 116.68
CA ALA A 450 -95.09 -58.59 117.89
C ALA A 450 -95.54 -60.06 117.70
N LYS A 451 -95.52 -60.56 116.46
CA LYS A 451 -95.92 -61.91 116.01
C LYS A 451 -94.76 -62.69 115.35
N GLN A 452 -93.87 -62.03 114.61
CA GLN A 452 -92.81 -62.63 113.77
C GLN A 452 -91.43 -62.61 114.41
N LYS A 453 -91.19 -61.82 115.48
CA LYS A 453 -90.02 -62.01 116.37
C LYS A 453 -90.09 -63.28 117.23
N LYS A 454 -90.80 -64.27 116.71
CA LYS A 454 -90.70 -65.67 117.01
C LYS A 454 -89.76 -66.43 115.98
N GLU A 455 -89.01 -65.75 115.03
CA GLU A 455 -88.13 -66.32 113.89
C GLU A 455 -86.69 -65.68 113.41
N ASP A 456 -86.50 -64.76 112.39
CA ASP A 456 -85.44 -64.55 111.25
C ASP A 456 -83.87 -64.04 111.33
N GLU A 457 -83.13 -63.71 110.18
CA GLU A 457 -81.59 -63.59 109.88
C GLU A 457 -80.97 -62.50 108.81
N ALA A 458 -79.63 -62.45 108.41
CA ALA A 458 -78.86 -61.37 107.59
C ALA A 458 -77.55 -61.67 106.64
N THR A 459 -76.69 -60.69 106.13
CA THR A 459 -75.53 -60.83 105.09
C THR A 459 -74.33 -59.74 104.95
N GLN A 460 -73.26 -59.81 104.05
CA GLN A 460 -71.91 -59.01 104.02
C GLN A 460 -71.02 -58.80 102.65
N TRP A 461 -69.97 -57.87 102.55
CA TRP A 461 -68.62 -57.79 101.75
C TRP A 461 -68.21 -56.83 100.49
N GLN A 462 -66.86 -56.65 100.13
CA GLN A 462 -66.06 -56.16 98.86
C GLN A 462 -65.14 -54.82 98.73
N GLN A 463 -63.97 -54.77 97.94
CA GLN A 463 -62.89 -53.65 97.68
C GLN A 463 -61.89 -53.89 96.40
N LYS A 464 -60.85 -53.16 95.78
CA LYS A 464 -60.15 -51.77 95.57
C LYS A 464 -58.95 -51.71 94.46
N ALA A 465 -58.24 -50.56 94.07
CA ALA A 465 -57.16 -50.38 92.94
C ALA A 465 -56.09 -49.14 92.91
N CYS A 466 -55.14 -48.94 91.90
CA CYS A 466 -54.03 -47.85 91.67
C CYS A 466 -53.44 -47.69 90.16
N MET A 467 -52.43 -46.95 89.52
CA MET A 467 -51.20 -45.99 89.62
C MET A 467 -50.80 -45.30 88.19
N VAL A 468 -49.72 -44.60 87.61
CA VAL A 468 -48.29 -43.97 87.69
C VAL A 468 -47.95 -43.00 86.39
N GLN A 469 -46.85 -42.31 85.84
CA GLN A 469 -45.32 -41.95 85.90
C GLN A 469 -44.76 -40.67 84.99
N GLU A 470 -43.42 -40.40 84.68
CA GLU A 470 -42.64 -39.12 84.18
C GLU A 470 -41.56 -39.24 82.94
N ASP A 471 -40.58 -38.39 82.33
CA ASP A 471 -39.87 -36.99 82.19
C ASP A 471 -38.86 -36.87 80.87
N LEU A 472 -37.91 -35.99 80.30
CA LEU A 472 -37.13 -34.61 80.28
C LEU A 472 -36.34 -34.32 78.84
N GLU A 473 -35.33 -33.46 78.31
CA GLU A 473 -34.25 -32.34 78.54
C GLU A 473 -33.41 -31.69 77.25
N LYS A 474 -32.57 -30.56 77.30
CA LYS A 474 -31.20 -30.13 76.59
C LYS A 474 -30.88 -29.06 75.37
N THR A 475 -29.73 -28.24 75.27
CA THR A 475 -29.26 -27.14 74.20
C THR A 475 -27.74 -26.51 74.07
N LYS A 476 -27.19 -25.81 72.96
CA LYS A 476 -25.82 -25.03 72.67
C LYS A 476 -25.66 -24.15 71.27
N GLU A 477 -24.64 -23.41 70.61
CA GLU A 477 -23.37 -22.44 70.66
C GLU A 477 -22.77 -22.00 69.17
N GLU A 478 -21.75 -21.16 68.61
CA GLU A 478 -20.59 -20.09 68.80
C GLU A 478 -19.89 -19.40 67.43
N LEU A 479 -19.00 -18.30 67.33
CA LEU A 479 -18.38 -17.57 66.04
C LEU A 479 -17.23 -16.34 66.00
N ASN A 480 -16.21 -16.09 65.04
CA ASN A 480 -15.44 -14.73 64.79
C ASN A 480 -14.49 -14.27 63.51
N SER A 481 -14.84 -13.20 62.71
CA SER A 481 -14.03 -12.15 61.89
C SER A 481 -13.44 -12.38 60.41
N LYS A 482 -12.85 -11.47 59.53
CA LYS A 482 -12.77 -9.99 59.05
C LYS A 482 -11.75 -9.85 57.79
N ILE A 483 -11.28 -8.82 56.98
CA ILE A 483 -11.31 -7.30 56.67
C ILE A 483 -10.72 -6.92 55.21
N MET A 484 -10.68 -5.64 54.69
CA MET A 484 -10.18 -5.08 53.33
C MET A 484 -9.85 -3.51 53.33
N ALA A 485 -9.36 -2.65 52.35
CA ALA A 485 -8.66 -2.58 50.99
C ALA A 485 -8.21 -1.09 50.55
N SER A 486 -7.64 -0.76 49.32
CA SER A 486 -7.23 0.62 48.77
C SER A 486 -7.42 0.89 47.21
N HIS A 487 -7.24 2.12 46.64
CA HIS A 487 -7.89 2.55 45.34
C HIS A 487 -7.30 3.71 44.41
N ILE A 488 -7.39 3.54 43.06
CA ILE A 488 -7.64 4.48 41.90
C ILE A 488 -6.58 5.36 41.09
N GLN A 489 -6.58 5.13 39.75
CA GLN A 489 -6.38 5.94 38.47
C GLN A 489 -5.37 7.10 38.20
N GLU A 490 -4.58 6.98 37.09
CA GLU A 490 -4.71 7.61 35.71
C GLU A 490 -5.10 9.12 35.50
N PRO A 491 -5.02 9.78 34.29
CA PRO A 491 -4.68 9.32 32.91
C PRO A 491 -3.86 10.28 31.95
N MET A 492 -3.77 9.90 30.66
CA MET A 492 -3.59 10.68 29.40
C MET A 492 -2.20 11.05 28.83
N GLN A 493 -2.08 10.89 27.50
CA GLN A 493 -1.00 11.33 26.59
C GLN A 493 -1.58 12.19 25.44
N ALA A 494 -0.76 13.01 24.78
CA ALA A 494 -0.97 13.45 23.39
C ALA A 494 0.36 13.92 22.75
N GLU A 495 0.68 13.45 21.55
CA GLU A 495 1.80 13.90 20.70
C GLU A 495 1.27 14.21 19.28
N ASN A 496 2.03 14.97 18.48
CA ASN A 496 1.84 15.08 17.02
C ASN A 496 3.14 15.53 16.31
N GLU A 497 3.64 14.66 15.43
CA GLU A 497 4.18 14.86 14.05
C GLU A 497 4.14 16.29 13.44
N HIS A 498 5.02 16.77 12.53
CA HIS A 498 6.37 16.42 11.99
C HIS A 498 6.80 17.54 10.96
N ASP A 499 8.07 17.57 10.51
CA ASP A 499 8.68 17.86 9.16
C ASP A 499 7.97 18.72 8.05
N GLU A 500 8.61 19.29 7.00
CA GLU A 500 10.02 19.67 6.64
C GLU A 500 10.03 20.69 5.45
N ASN A 501 10.84 21.77 5.53
CA ASN A 501 11.98 22.17 4.63
C ASN A 501 11.88 22.14 3.06
N ASP A 502 12.13 23.25 2.29
CA ASP A 502 13.38 23.71 1.53
C ASP A 502 13.16 24.63 0.21
N GLU A 503 14.07 25.57 -0.21
CA GLU A 503 13.99 26.69 -1.27
C GLU A 503 13.48 26.50 -2.78
N THR A 504 13.58 27.48 -3.76
CA THR A 504 12.93 27.43 -5.15
C THR A 504 13.50 28.02 -6.53
N SER A 505 14.45 28.99 -6.64
CA SER A 505 14.83 29.92 -7.79
C SER A 505 15.32 29.42 -9.22
N ASP A 506 15.56 30.37 -10.17
CA ASP A 506 16.39 30.48 -11.45
C ASP A 506 16.02 29.69 -12.77
N GLN A 507 16.71 29.63 -13.97
CA GLN A 507 18.06 30.01 -14.57
C GLN A 507 18.04 30.24 -16.14
N ALA A 508 18.98 29.98 -17.13
CA ALA A 508 20.35 29.38 -17.35
C ALA A 508 21.02 29.78 -18.73
N SER A 509 22.37 29.78 -18.89
CA SER A 509 23.17 29.53 -20.15
C SER A 509 24.72 29.54 -19.95
N ALA A 510 25.58 28.95 -20.82
CA ALA A 510 27.04 28.82 -20.57
C ALA A 510 28.05 28.68 -21.76
N GLU A 511 29.36 28.90 -21.47
CA GLU A 511 30.57 28.46 -22.20
C GLU A 511 31.48 27.58 -21.29
N PHE A 512 32.44 26.82 -21.84
CA PHE A 512 33.40 26.02 -21.04
C PHE A 512 34.74 26.72 -20.85
N THR A 513 34.80 27.51 -19.78
CA THR A 513 36.01 28.13 -19.24
C THR A 513 37.02 27.09 -18.76
N GLY A 514 37.93 26.67 -19.64
CA GLY A 514 39.06 25.81 -19.28
C GLY A 514 40.13 26.58 -18.51
N GLY A 515 40.12 26.49 -17.17
CA GLY A 515 40.98 27.32 -16.31
C GLY A 515 41.50 26.71 -15.01
N ILE A 516 41.14 25.47 -14.65
CA ILE A 516 41.59 24.77 -13.43
C ILE A 516 41.82 23.28 -13.75
N SER A 517 42.77 22.64 -13.06
CA SER A 517 42.88 21.18 -13.03
C SER A 517 41.87 20.63 -12.01
N TYR A 518 40.64 20.40 -12.47
CA TYR A 518 39.58 19.84 -11.63
C TYR A 518 40.00 18.45 -11.10
N LYS A 519 39.94 18.28 -9.78
CA LYS A 519 40.34 17.04 -9.08
C LYS A 519 39.18 16.07 -8.89
N ASP A 520 37.94 16.55 -9.01
CA ASP A 520 36.76 15.71 -8.93
C ASP A 520 36.73 14.74 -10.12
N ARG A 521 36.82 13.47 -9.76
CA ARG A 521 36.82 12.27 -10.62
C ARG A 521 35.87 11.22 -10.02
N SER A 522 34.83 11.67 -9.33
CA SER A 522 33.83 10.81 -8.69
C SER A 522 33.20 9.79 -9.66
N GLU A 523 33.23 10.02 -10.97
CA GLU A 523 32.81 9.03 -11.96
C GLU A 523 33.70 7.77 -12.01
N GLU A 524 34.98 7.88 -11.58
CA GLU A 524 35.93 6.77 -11.54
C GLU A 524 35.66 5.82 -10.35
N GLU A 525 34.99 6.29 -9.30
CA GLU A 525 34.66 5.52 -8.09
C GLU A 525 33.26 4.88 -8.12
N ARG A 526 32.43 5.16 -9.15
CA ARG A 526 31.04 4.67 -9.21
C ARG A 526 30.94 3.14 -9.21
N MET A 527 29.93 2.65 -8.51
CA MET A 527 29.50 1.26 -8.45
C MET A 527 28.05 1.15 -8.93
N THR A 528 27.66 -0.03 -9.38
CA THR A 528 26.27 -0.32 -9.79
C THR A 528 25.30 -0.31 -8.62
N GLU A 529 24.01 -0.10 -8.87
CA GLU A 529 22.96 -0.25 -7.88
C GLU A 529 22.97 -1.66 -7.28
N ALA A 530 23.23 -2.69 -8.09
CA ALA A 530 23.40 -4.07 -7.64
C ALA A 530 24.67 -4.35 -6.80
N GLU A 531 25.57 -3.37 -6.66
CA GLU A 531 26.71 -3.40 -5.71
C GLU A 531 26.46 -2.52 -4.48
N LYS A 532 25.67 -1.45 -4.62
CA LYS A 532 25.29 -0.54 -3.53
C LYS A 532 24.16 -1.08 -2.65
N ASN A 533 23.23 -1.84 -3.25
CA ASN A 533 21.92 -2.14 -2.70
C ASN A 533 21.71 -3.67 -2.65
N GLU A 534 21.91 -4.24 -1.47
CA GLU A 534 21.84 -5.68 -1.25
C GLU A 534 20.46 -6.26 -1.63
N ARG A 535 19.37 -5.52 -1.41
CA ARG A 535 18.02 -5.96 -1.80
C ARG A 535 17.92 -6.12 -3.33
N VAL A 536 18.39 -5.15 -4.10
CA VAL A 536 18.41 -5.24 -5.58
C VAL A 536 19.30 -6.39 -6.06
N GLN A 537 20.44 -6.61 -5.40
CA GLN A 537 21.33 -7.75 -5.70
C GLN A 537 20.62 -9.09 -5.45
N GLN A 538 20.00 -9.28 -4.29
CA GLN A 538 19.25 -10.49 -3.95
C GLN A 538 18.06 -10.73 -4.90
N HIS A 539 17.32 -9.67 -5.26
CA HIS A 539 16.21 -9.74 -6.22
C HIS A 539 16.67 -10.23 -7.61
N LEU A 540 17.78 -9.68 -8.13
CA LEU A 540 18.34 -10.09 -9.42
C LEU A 540 18.86 -11.54 -9.41
N LEU A 541 19.47 -11.98 -8.30
CA LEU A 541 19.92 -13.36 -8.13
C LEU A 541 18.75 -14.36 -8.08
N ALA A 542 17.68 -14.02 -7.36
CA ALA A 542 16.45 -14.82 -7.32
C ALA A 542 15.82 -14.96 -8.73
N LEU A 543 15.65 -13.84 -9.44
CA LEU A 543 15.12 -13.82 -10.80
C LEU A 543 16.00 -14.60 -11.79
N SER A 544 17.32 -14.50 -11.70
CA SER A 544 18.23 -15.26 -12.58
C SER A 544 18.07 -16.77 -12.36
N SER A 545 17.86 -17.21 -11.11
CA SER A 545 17.57 -18.61 -10.75
C SER A 545 16.19 -19.07 -11.25
N GLU A 546 15.13 -18.29 -11.03
CA GLU A 546 13.76 -18.59 -11.46
C GLU A 546 13.64 -18.73 -12.98
N LEU A 547 14.28 -17.83 -13.74
CA LEU A 547 14.20 -17.78 -15.19
C LEU A 547 15.06 -18.86 -15.86
N ALA A 548 16.18 -19.26 -15.23
CA ALA A 548 17.05 -20.33 -15.75
C ALA A 548 16.30 -21.65 -15.99
N ILE A 549 15.32 -21.98 -15.13
CA ILE A 549 14.49 -23.20 -15.22
C ILE A 549 13.68 -23.23 -16.53
N ALA A 550 13.23 -22.07 -17.02
CA ALA A 550 12.39 -21.95 -18.21
C ALA A 550 13.15 -21.56 -19.48
N ARG A 551 14.48 -21.35 -19.40
CA ARG A 551 15.27 -20.76 -20.50
C ARG A 551 15.42 -21.70 -21.69
N ASP A 552 15.39 -21.12 -22.89
CA ASP A 552 15.70 -21.81 -24.13
C ASP A 552 17.09 -21.41 -24.65
N GLU A 553 18.09 -22.21 -24.27
CA GLU A 553 19.49 -22.03 -24.66
C GLU A 553 19.69 -21.89 -26.18
N THR A 554 18.78 -22.44 -27.01
CA THR A 554 18.86 -22.36 -28.48
C THR A 554 18.54 -20.97 -29.04
N LYS A 555 17.97 -20.07 -28.23
CA LYS A 555 17.47 -18.75 -28.64
C LYS A 555 18.28 -17.57 -28.13
N LYS A 556 19.44 -17.81 -27.49
CA LYS A 556 20.35 -16.74 -27.05
C LYS A 556 20.84 -15.92 -28.25
N THR A 557 20.68 -14.60 -28.18
CA THR A 557 21.23 -13.67 -29.18
C THR A 557 22.72 -13.41 -28.91
N ALA A 558 23.41 -12.76 -29.86
CA ALA A 558 24.79 -12.34 -29.68
C ALA A 558 24.98 -11.45 -28.43
N ASN A 559 23.99 -10.60 -28.10
CA ASN A 559 24.07 -9.79 -26.89
C ASN A 559 23.87 -10.62 -25.61
N ASP A 560 22.94 -11.59 -25.58
CA ASP A 560 22.79 -12.46 -24.40
C ASP A 560 24.08 -13.25 -24.12
N ILE A 561 24.86 -13.60 -25.17
CA ILE A 561 26.18 -14.26 -25.05
C ILE A 561 27.25 -13.28 -24.53
N ILE A 562 27.42 -12.11 -25.16
CA ILE A 562 28.43 -11.12 -24.77
C ILE A 562 28.21 -10.65 -23.31
N HIS A 563 26.96 -10.44 -22.91
CA HIS A 563 26.63 -10.07 -21.53
C HIS A 563 26.94 -11.20 -20.54
N ALA A 564 26.60 -12.46 -20.88
CA ALA A 564 26.95 -13.60 -20.04
C ALA A 564 28.47 -13.76 -19.87
N ASP A 565 29.27 -13.55 -20.91
CA ASP A 565 30.74 -13.54 -20.84
C ASP A 565 31.31 -12.33 -20.08
N ASN A 566 30.62 -11.18 -20.07
CA ASN A 566 30.95 -10.04 -19.21
C ASN A 566 30.74 -10.37 -17.73
N VAL A 567 29.54 -10.82 -17.37
CA VAL A 567 29.18 -11.21 -15.99
C VAL A 567 30.12 -12.32 -15.48
N LYS A 568 30.37 -13.35 -16.28
CA LYS A 568 31.30 -14.45 -15.98
C LYS A 568 32.76 -13.99 -15.79
N ALA A 569 33.16 -12.90 -16.45
CA ALA A 569 34.47 -12.28 -16.27
C ALA A 569 34.52 -11.25 -15.14
N GLY A 570 33.43 -11.08 -14.35
CA GLY A 570 33.32 -10.08 -13.29
C GLY A 570 33.28 -8.64 -13.81
N ARG A 571 32.89 -8.43 -15.08
CA ARG A 571 32.77 -7.10 -15.70
C ARG A 571 31.36 -6.55 -15.55
N ASP A 572 31.29 -5.29 -15.13
CA ASP A 572 30.14 -4.39 -15.23
C ASP A 572 30.53 -3.11 -15.99
N LYS A 573 29.57 -2.19 -16.15
CA LYS A 573 29.76 -0.90 -16.82
C LYS A 573 30.91 -0.07 -16.25
N TYR A 574 30.98 0.13 -14.93
CA TYR A 574 31.97 1.01 -14.30
C TYR A 574 33.34 0.35 -14.14
N LYS A 575 33.42 -0.96 -13.83
CA LYS A 575 34.68 -1.72 -13.88
C LYS A 575 35.27 -1.71 -15.30
N THR A 576 34.45 -1.90 -16.33
CA THR A 576 34.90 -1.82 -17.73
C THR A 576 35.36 -0.40 -18.08
N LEU A 577 34.60 0.64 -17.72
CA LEU A 577 35.01 2.04 -17.92
C LEU A 577 36.34 2.38 -17.22
N ARG A 578 36.56 1.92 -15.98
CA ARG A 578 37.85 2.05 -15.29
C ARG A 578 38.99 1.37 -16.07
N GLN A 579 38.77 0.12 -16.52
CA GLN A 579 39.77 -0.66 -17.24
C GLN A 579 40.21 0.02 -18.55
N ILE A 580 39.27 0.44 -19.39
CA ILE A 580 39.56 1.02 -20.72
C ILE A 580 40.06 2.47 -20.70
N ARG A 581 40.03 3.12 -19.52
CA ARG A 581 40.58 4.47 -19.28
C ARG A 581 41.98 4.41 -18.65
N SER A 582 42.47 3.22 -18.32
CA SER A 582 43.83 3.01 -17.82
C SER A 582 44.89 3.39 -18.88
N GLY A 583 46.14 3.57 -18.44
CA GLY A 583 47.19 4.11 -19.30
C GLY A 583 47.00 5.60 -19.64
N ASN A 584 47.99 6.18 -20.31
CA ASN A 584 47.94 7.59 -20.71
C ASN A 584 47.19 7.79 -22.04
N THR A 585 46.72 9.01 -22.30
CA THR A 585 45.94 9.33 -23.51
C THR A 585 46.67 9.00 -24.81
N LYS A 586 48.01 9.07 -24.87
CA LYS A 586 48.78 8.64 -26.05
C LYS A 586 48.65 7.13 -26.27
N GLN A 587 48.85 6.32 -25.22
CA GLN A 587 48.73 4.86 -25.30
C GLN A 587 47.35 4.45 -25.85
N ARG A 588 46.27 5.02 -25.31
CA ARG A 588 44.90 4.74 -25.76
C ARG A 588 44.61 5.19 -27.21
N ILE A 589 45.31 6.20 -27.72
CA ILE A 589 45.24 6.59 -29.15
C ILE A 589 46.08 5.64 -30.02
N ASP A 590 47.25 5.21 -29.57
CA ASP A 590 48.08 4.24 -30.29
C ASP A 590 47.35 2.87 -30.38
N GLU A 591 46.67 2.45 -29.32
CA GLU A 591 45.79 1.26 -29.27
C GLU A 591 44.62 1.37 -30.26
N PHE A 592 43.97 2.53 -30.35
CA PHE A 592 42.88 2.77 -31.32
C PHE A 592 43.33 2.65 -32.79
N GLU A 593 44.55 3.08 -33.09
CA GLU A 593 45.17 2.89 -34.42
C GLU A 593 45.77 1.49 -34.58
N CYS A 594 45.78 0.66 -33.53
CA CYS A 594 46.17 -0.75 -33.59
C CYS A 594 44.99 -1.69 -33.94
N MET A 595 43.76 -1.32 -33.59
CA MET A 595 42.50 -1.95 -34.07
C MET A 595 42.35 -1.90 -35.59
#